data_AF-A0A238V999-F1
#
_entry.id   AF-A0A238V999-F1
#
_cell.length_a   1.000
_cell.length_b   1.000
_cell.length_c   1.000
_cell.angle_alpha   90.00
_cell.angle_beta   90.00
_cell.angle_gamma   90.00
#
_symmetry.space_group_name_H-M   'P 1'
#
loop_
_entity.id
_entity.type
_entity.pdbx_description
1 polymer ?
#
loop_
_entity_poly.entity_id
_entity_poly.type
_entity_poly.pdbx_seq_one_letter_code
_entity_poly.pdbx_strand_id
1 'polypeptide(L)'
;MKSSTKFWLSIFTFLPLVLLALFLMFFFTVFFENIIELEHSQGEFPLEFMQSLLWFILLAILMAIVGLGIKIYYIVHTNNNPENDTNKKVMWTLILIFTGIVGTIIYYFIEIIPLKTLNKE
;
A
#
# COMPACT_ATOMS: atom_id res chain seq x y z
N MET A 1 1.70 -18.65 -13.22
CA MET A 1 2.85 -17.85 -12.72
C MET A 1 3.87 -18.76 -12.04
N LYS A 2 5.17 -18.45 -12.16
CA LYS A 2 6.25 -19.16 -11.46
C LYS A 2 6.16 -18.91 -9.94
N SER A 3 6.65 -19.84 -9.12
CA SER A 3 6.61 -19.75 -7.65
C SER A 3 7.31 -18.50 -7.11
N SER A 4 8.47 -18.15 -7.65
CA SER A 4 9.22 -16.94 -7.27
C SER A 4 8.43 -15.65 -7.48
N THR A 5 7.66 -15.55 -8.58
CA THR A 5 6.81 -14.38 -8.84
C THR A 5 5.71 -14.23 -7.81
N LYS A 6 5.12 -15.33 -7.33
CA LYS A 6 4.08 -15.31 -6.29
C LYS A 6 4.64 -14.85 -4.93
N PHE A 7 5.87 -15.27 -4.60
CA PHE A 7 6.57 -14.85 -3.39
C PHE A 7 6.84 -13.35 -3.37
N TRP A 8 7.45 -12.81 -4.44
CA TRP A 8 7.68 -11.37 -4.56
C TRP A 8 6.37 -10.58 -4.51
N LEU A 9 5.34 -11.05 -5.22
CA LEU A 9 4.04 -10.39 -5.20
C LEU A 9 3.40 -10.40 -3.81
N SER A 10 3.63 -11.42 -2.99
CA SER A 10 3.22 -11.44 -1.59
C SER A 10 3.79 -10.24 -0.84
N ILE A 11 5.11 -10.08 -0.90
CA ILE A 11 5.82 -8.97 -0.24
C ILE A 11 5.27 -7.63 -0.72
N PHE A 12 5.12 -7.45 -2.03
CA PHE A 12 4.58 -6.21 -2.58
C PHE A 12 3.13 -5.95 -2.15
N THR A 13 2.30 -6.98 -1.98
CA THR A 13 0.89 -6.81 -1.58
C THR A 13 0.77 -6.25 -0.17
N PHE A 14 1.65 -6.64 0.74
CA PHE A 14 1.67 -6.16 2.12
C PHE A 14 2.54 -4.90 2.30
N LEU A 15 3.39 -4.56 1.32
CA LEU A 15 4.27 -3.40 1.39
C LEU A 15 3.54 -2.08 1.68
N PRO A 16 2.39 -1.75 1.06
CA PRO A 16 1.62 -0.56 1.41
C PRO A 16 1.18 -0.52 2.88
N LEU A 17 0.86 -1.67 3.47
CA LEU A 17 0.48 -1.77 4.88
C LEU A 17 1.69 -1.50 5.80
N VAL A 18 2.85 -2.04 5.44
CA VAL A 18 4.11 -1.77 6.17
C VAL A 18 4.48 -0.30 6.05
N LEU A 19 4.39 0.29 4.86
CA LEU A 19 4.64 1.72 4.64
C LEU A 19 3.67 2.60 5.43
N LEU A 20 2.39 2.22 5.51
CA LEU A 20 1.40 2.90 6.34
C LEU A 20 1.78 2.85 7.83
N ALA A 21 2.20 1.70 8.34
CA ALA A 21 2.64 1.56 9.73
C ALA A 21 3.88 2.42 10.02
N LEU A 22 4.87 2.42 9.12
CA LEU A 22 6.06 3.28 9.22
C LEU A 22 5.71 4.77 9.16
N PHE A 23 4.77 5.14 8.29
CA PHE A 23 4.29 6.51 8.17
C PHE A 23 3.60 6.98 9.45
N LEU A 24 2.71 6.16 10.03
CA LEU A 24 2.06 6.48 11.30
C LEU A 24 3.08 6.53 12.45
N MET A 25 4.03 5.59 12.51
CA MET A 25 5.08 5.60 13.52
C MET A 25 5.91 6.88 13.43
N PHE A 26 6.41 7.22 12.24
CA PHE A 26 7.17 8.45 12.02
C PHE A 26 6.35 9.71 12.37
N PHE A 27 5.06 9.71 12.04
CA PHE A 27 4.16 10.80 12.41
C PHE A 27 4.12 10.98 13.93
N PHE A 28 3.80 9.94 14.69
CA PHE A 28 3.61 10.05 16.14
C PHE A 28 4.91 10.23 16.93
N THR A 29 6.04 9.69 16.46
CA THR A 29 7.29 9.73 17.23
C THR A 29 8.22 10.88 16.85
N VAL A 30 8.16 11.37 15.60
CA VAL A 30 9.08 12.42 15.14
C VAL A 30 8.30 13.66 14.76
N PHE A 31 7.38 13.54 13.81
CA PHE A 31 6.72 14.71 13.24
C PHE A 31 5.81 15.42 14.26
N PHE A 32 5.10 14.66 15.10
CA PHE A 32 4.20 15.20 16.11
C PHE A 32 4.95 15.97 17.21
N GLU A 33 6.09 15.46 17.67
CA GLU A 33 6.96 16.17 18.63
C GLU A 33 7.44 17.51 18.04
N ASN A 34 7.87 17.50 16.78
CA ASN A 34 8.30 18.70 16.07
C ASN A 34 7.17 19.73 15.87
N ILE A 35 5.90 19.30 15.75
CA ILE A 35 4.73 20.20 15.70
C ILE A 35 4.53 20.89 17.05
N ILE A 36 4.65 20.17 18.16
CA ILE A 36 4.50 20.76 19.50
C ILE A 36 5.60 21.80 19.74
N GLU A 37 6.84 21.51 19.35
CA GLU A 37 7.95 22.45 19.48
C GLU A 37 7.76 23.72 18.64
N LEU A 38 7.19 23.58 17.43
CA LEU A 38 6.83 24.72 16.58
C LEU A 38 5.88 25.69 17.28
N GLU A 39 4.89 25.21 18.04
CA GLU A 39 3.96 26.05 18.79
C GLU A 39 4.67 26.89 19.88
N HIS A 40 5.77 26.37 20.43
CA HIS A 40 6.54 27.04 21.48
C HIS A 40 7.64 27.97 20.92
N SER A 41 7.91 27.92 19.63
CA SER A 41 8.94 28.72 18.97
C SER A 41 8.48 30.19 18.81
N GLN A 42 9.17 31.12 19.50
CA GLN A 42 8.82 32.54 19.52
C GLN A 42 9.30 33.29 18.27
N GLY A 43 8.76 32.90 17.10
CA GLY A 43 8.91 33.65 15.85
C GLY A 43 10.05 33.19 14.92
N GLU A 44 10.91 32.27 15.36
CA GLU A 44 11.87 31.59 14.48
C GLU A 44 11.35 30.21 14.09
N PHE A 45 11.39 29.91 12.79
CA PHE A 45 10.87 28.65 12.27
C PHE A 45 11.89 27.52 12.51
N PRO A 46 11.57 26.47 13.30
CA PRO A 46 12.53 25.43 13.66
C PRO A 46 13.01 24.64 12.43
N LEU A 47 14.33 24.51 12.29
CA LEU A 47 14.93 23.74 11.19
C LEU A 47 14.58 22.24 11.28
N GLU A 48 14.44 21.71 12.50
CA GLU A 48 14.06 20.31 12.75
C GLU A 48 12.65 20.00 12.23
N PHE A 49 11.70 20.92 12.41
CA PHE A 49 10.37 20.80 11.83
C PHE A 49 10.42 20.79 10.29
N MET A 50 11.25 21.62 9.66
CA MET A 50 11.41 21.61 8.20
C MET A 50 12.01 20.31 7.68
N GLN A 51 13.01 19.78 8.38
CA GLN A 51 13.61 18.50 8.03
C GLN A 51 12.62 17.34 8.19
N SER A 52 11.89 17.29 9.31
CA SER A 52 10.89 16.25 9.54
C SER A 52 9.72 16.34 8.56
N LEU A 53 9.29 17.55 8.17
CA LEU A 53 8.29 17.76 7.11
C LEU A 53 8.77 17.24 5.76
N LEU A 54 10.02 17.50 5.38
CA LEU A 54 10.59 16.98 4.14
C LEU A 54 10.53 15.45 4.10
N TRP A 55 11.00 14.79 5.18
CA TRP A 55 10.97 13.33 5.28
C TRP A 55 9.55 12.76 5.29
N PHE A 56 8.62 13.44 5.96
CA PHE A 56 7.21 13.08 5.96
C PHE A 56 6.63 13.10 4.54
N ILE A 57 6.88 14.17 3.78
CA ILE A 57 6.43 14.32 2.40
C ILE A 57 7.08 13.26 1.50
N LEU A 58 8.39 13.02 1.61
CA LEU A 58 9.09 11.99 0.83
C LEU A 58 8.53 10.60 1.09
N LEU A 59 8.23 10.26 2.36
CA LEU A 59 7.62 8.99 2.73
C LEU A 59 6.19 8.88 2.19
N ALA A 60 5.40 9.96 2.24
CA ALA A 60 4.06 10.00 1.67
C ALA A 60 4.08 9.78 0.15
N ILE A 61 4.99 10.44 -0.57
CA ILE A 61 5.18 10.28 -2.02
C ILE A 61 5.59 8.84 -2.35
N LEU A 62 6.55 8.28 -1.61
CA LEU A 62 6.97 6.89 -1.79
C LEU A 62 5.79 5.92 -1.61
N MET A 63 5.01 6.10 -0.55
CA MET A 63 3.81 5.30 -0.29
C MET A 63 2.78 5.44 -1.42
N ALA A 64 2.56 6.65 -1.93
CA ALA A 64 1.65 6.90 -3.03
C ALA A 64 2.10 6.21 -4.32
N ILE A 65 3.38 6.30 -4.69
CA ILE A 65 3.94 5.66 -5.89
C ILE A 65 3.86 4.13 -5.78
N VAL A 66 4.27 3.56 -4.64
CA VAL A 66 4.23 2.12 -4.40
C VAL A 66 2.78 1.61 -4.43
N GLY A 67 1.87 2.29 -3.72
CA GLY A 67 0.45 1.94 -3.69
C GLY A 67 -0.22 2.02 -5.06
N LEU A 68 0.11 3.05 -5.85
CA LEU A 68 -0.38 3.19 -7.22
C LEU A 68 0.17 2.08 -8.13
N GLY A 69 1.47 1.81 -8.08
CA GLY A 69 2.11 0.76 -8.88
C GLY A 69 1.51 -0.62 -8.62
N ILE A 70 1.29 -0.95 -7.36
CA ILE A 70 0.62 -2.21 -6.97
C ILE A 70 -0.83 -2.22 -7.45
N LYS A 71 -1.58 -1.13 -7.27
CA LYS A 71 -2.97 -1.03 -7.72
C LYS A 71 -3.08 -1.25 -9.24
N ILE A 72 -2.23 -0.58 -10.03
CA ILE A 72 -2.18 -0.74 -11.49
C ILE A 72 -1.87 -2.20 -11.84
N TYR A 73 -0.87 -2.81 -11.20
CA TYR A 73 -0.52 -4.21 -11.43
C TYR A 73 -1.73 -5.14 -11.24
N TYR A 74 -2.46 -5.00 -10.13
CA TYR A 74 -3.61 -5.84 -9.82
C TYR A 74 -4.78 -5.62 -10.79
N ILE A 75 -5.04 -4.38 -11.23
CA ILE A 75 -6.06 -4.08 -12.25
C ILE A 75 -5.69 -4.73 -13.59
N VAL A 76 -4.42 -4.62 -14.01
CA VAL A 76 -3.94 -5.25 -15.24
C VAL A 76 -4.03 -6.77 -15.14
N HIS A 77 -3.64 -7.33 -13.98
CA HIS A 77 -3.71 -8.76 -13.74
C HIS A 77 -5.14 -9.30 -13.83
N THR A 78 -6.12 -8.65 -13.19
CA THR A 78 -7.51 -9.12 -13.25
C THR A 78 -8.11 -9.05 -14.65
N ASN A 79 -7.83 -7.98 -15.40
CA ASN A 79 -8.38 -7.81 -16.75
C ASN A 79 -7.75 -8.77 -17.78
N ASN A 80 -6.51 -9.19 -17.53
CA ASN A 80 -5.80 -10.17 -18.36
C ASN A 80 -5.95 -11.62 -17.87
N ASN A 81 -6.63 -11.87 -16.75
CA ASN A 81 -6.87 -13.22 -16.27
C ASN A 81 -7.93 -13.91 -17.16
N PRO A 82 -7.60 -15.00 -17.88
CA PRO A 82 -8.56 -15.71 -18.72
C PRO A 82 -9.58 -16.53 -17.92
N GLU A 83 -9.32 -16.81 -16.64
CA GLU A 83 -10.27 -17.53 -15.76
C GLU A 83 -11.44 -16.64 -15.31
N ASN A 84 -11.33 -15.31 -15.52
CA ASN A 84 -12.34 -14.35 -15.15
C ASN A 84 -13.22 -14.01 -16.35
N ASP A 85 -14.54 -14.19 -16.21
CA ASP A 85 -15.49 -13.65 -17.17
C ASP A 85 -15.57 -12.12 -17.08
N THR A 86 -16.29 -11.49 -18.02
CA THR A 86 -16.44 -10.04 -18.07
C THR A 86 -17.00 -9.45 -16.77
N ASN A 87 -17.99 -10.11 -16.17
CA ASN A 87 -18.64 -9.63 -14.96
C ASN A 87 -17.67 -9.66 -13.76
N LYS A 88 -16.92 -10.75 -13.61
CA LYS A 88 -15.91 -10.95 -12.58
C LYS A 88 -14.74 -9.97 -12.73
N LYS A 89 -14.31 -9.67 -13.97
CA LYS A 89 -13.30 -8.65 -14.26
C LYS A 89 -13.74 -7.25 -13.80
N VAL A 90 -14.97 -6.86 -14.15
CA VAL A 90 -15.55 -5.57 -13.75
C VAL A 90 -15.67 -5.50 -12.22
N MET A 91 -16.23 -6.54 -11.60
CA MET A 91 -16.37 -6.63 -10.14
C MET A 91 -15.02 -6.44 -9.43
N TRP A 92 -13.98 -7.19 -9.84
CA TRP A 92 -12.67 -7.08 -9.23
C TRP A 92 -12.02 -5.72 -9.44
N THR A 93 -12.16 -5.14 -10.63
CA THR A 93 -11.64 -3.80 -10.91
C THR A 93 -12.28 -2.77 -9.96
N LEU A 94 -13.59 -2.83 -9.75
CA LEU A 94 -14.30 -1.96 -8.80
C LEU A 94 -13.80 -2.16 -7.37
N ILE A 95 -13.69 -3.41 -6.91
CA ILE A 95 -13.18 -3.74 -5.57
C ILE A 95 -11.77 -3.15 -5.37
N LEU A 96 -10.85 -3.38 -6.31
CA LEU A 96 -9.46 -2.92 -6.23
C LEU A 96 -9.34 -1.40 -6.20
N ILE A 97 -10.22 -0.68 -6.90
CA ILE A 97 -10.22 0.79 -6.91
C ILE A 97 -10.73 1.36 -5.59
N PHE A 98 -11.88 0.87 -5.10
CA PHE A 98 -12.60 1.47 -3.98
C PHE A 98 -12.16 1.00 -2.60
N THR A 99 -11.64 -0.23 -2.46
CA THR A 99 -11.29 -0.78 -1.15
C THR A 99 -9.79 -0.68 -0.83
N GLY A 100 -8.96 -0.25 -1.79
CA GLY A 100 -7.53 -0.02 -1.57
C GLY A 100 -6.77 -1.27 -1.14
N ILE A 101 -5.98 -1.15 -0.06
CA ILE A 101 -5.09 -2.20 0.45
C ILE A 101 -5.86 -3.49 0.76
N VAL A 102 -7.05 -3.36 1.35
CA VAL A 102 -7.88 -4.52 1.71
C VAL A 102 -8.29 -5.30 0.47
N GLY A 103 -8.73 -4.61 -0.58
CA GLY A 103 -9.09 -5.23 -1.85
C GLY A 103 -7.93 -5.98 -2.49
N THR A 104 -6.74 -5.39 -2.48
CA THR A 104 -5.53 -6.04 -3.04
C THR A 104 -5.15 -7.30 -2.28
N ILE A 105 -5.29 -7.31 -0.95
CA ILE A 105 -5.01 -8.49 -0.11
C ILE A 105 -6.04 -9.60 -0.41
N ILE A 106 -7.33 -9.26 -0.42
CA ILE A 106 -8.39 -10.23 -0.71
C ILE A 106 -8.21 -10.83 -2.10
N TYR A 107 -7.96 -9.98 -3.11
CA TYR A 107 -7.71 -10.42 -4.47
C TYR A 107 -6.54 -11.42 -4.54
N TYR A 108 -5.43 -11.13 -3.87
CA TYR A 108 -4.25 -12.00 -3.86
C TYR A 108 -4.59 -13.43 -3.39
N PHE A 109 -5.33 -13.57 -2.30
CA PHE A 109 -5.70 -14.88 -1.76
C PHE A 109 -6.81 -15.60 -2.54
N ILE A 110 -7.68 -14.87 -3.23
CA ILE A 110 -8.78 -15.51 -3.97
C ILE A 110 -8.35 -15.89 -5.40
N GLU A 111 -7.63 -15.00 -6.09
CA GLU A 111 -7.34 -15.14 -7.52
C GLU A 111 -5.92 -15.64 -7.80
N ILE A 112 -4.93 -15.33 -6.96
CA ILE A 112 -3.50 -15.62 -7.26
C ILE A 112 -3.00 -16.86 -6.51
N ILE A 113 -3.32 -16.96 -5.22
CA ILE A 113 -3.08 -18.13 -4.38
C ILE A 113 -4.43 -18.65 -3.90
N PRO A 114 -5.26 -19.20 -4.81
CA PRO A 114 -6.61 -19.63 -4.47
C PRO A 114 -6.57 -20.54 -3.25
N LEU A 115 -7.20 -20.09 -2.16
CA LEU A 115 -7.24 -20.80 -0.87
C LEU A 115 -7.73 -22.27 -1.00
N LYS A 116 -8.45 -22.60 -2.08
CA LYS A 116 -8.92 -23.96 -2.38
C LYS A 116 -7.80 -24.98 -2.62
N THR A 117 -6.57 -24.56 -2.94
CA THR A 117 -5.43 -25.48 -3.05
C THR A 117 -4.85 -25.90 -1.70
N LEU A 118 -5.28 -25.31 -0.58
CA LEU A 118 -4.83 -25.68 0.78
C LEU A 118 -5.62 -26.86 1.39
N ASN A 119 -6.73 -27.28 0.76
CA ASN A 119 -7.57 -28.41 1.21
C ASN A 119 -7.39 -29.66 0.33
N LYS A 120 -6.23 -29.82 -0.31
CA LYS A 120 -5.85 -31.06 -0.99
C LYS A 120 -4.57 -31.61 -0.35
N GLU A 121 -4.71 -32.04 0.89
CA GLU A 121 -3.88 -33.08 1.51
C GLU A 121 -4.80 -34.25 1.87
#